data_AF-A0A2N5A372-F1
#
_entry.id   AF-A0A2N5A372-F1
#
_cell.length_a   1.000
_cell.length_b   1.000
_cell.length_c   1.000
_cell.angle_alpha   90.00
_cell.angle_beta   90.00
_cell.angle_gamma   90.00
#
_symmetry.space_group_name_H-M   'P 1'
#
loop_
_entity.id
_entity.type
_entity.pdbx_description
1 polymer ?
#
loop_
_entity_poly.entity_id
_entity_poly.type
_entity_poly.pdbx_seq_one_letter_code
_entity_poly.pdbx_strand_id
1 'polypeptide(L)'
;MNNIAILVVLYDKELIDSKTLTSLVNFDFNFNSLVIYNNGPVNLAVNEQFVNSLYDKFKSVKIVNDLNNSPLSKIYNNFISEIEVSSYVILDDDTELNPSYIDMSV
;
A
#
# COMPACT_ATOMS: atom_id res chain seq x y z
N MET A 1 19.22 -3.81 -6.12
CA MET A 1 17.97 -4.06 -5.37
C MET A 1 16.86 -3.42 -6.19
N ASN A 2 15.90 -4.19 -6.68
CA ASN A 2 14.82 -3.65 -7.50
C ASN A 2 14.02 -2.64 -6.66
N ASN A 3 13.85 -1.42 -7.16
CA ASN A 3 13.07 -0.40 -6.48
C ASN A 3 11.59 -0.67 -6.79
N ILE A 4 10.80 -1.01 -5.78
CA ILE A 4 9.38 -1.37 -5.94
C ILE A 4 8.51 -0.32 -5.25
N ALA A 5 7.51 0.21 -5.96
CA ALA A 5 6.44 1.00 -5.35
C ALA A 5 5.18 0.15 -5.25
N ILE A 6 4.58 0.12 -4.05
CA ILE A 6 3.33 -0.58 -3.78
C ILE A 6 2.22 0.44 -3.57
N LEU A 7 1.09 0.27 -4.26
CA LEU A 7 -0.16 0.96 -4.01
C LEU A 7 -1.15 -0.03 -3.37
N VAL A 8 -1.73 0.36 -2.24
CA VAL A 8 -2.87 -0.33 -1.64
C VAL A 8 -4.07 0.62 -1.64
N VAL A 9 -5.16 0.22 -2.29
CA VAL A 9 -6.41 0.99 -2.28
C VAL A 9 -7.29 0.47 -1.16
N LEU A 10 -7.84 1.38 -0.35
CA LEU A 10 -8.78 1.07 0.72
C LEU A 10 -10.14 1.70 0.42
N TYR A 11 -11.22 1.03 0.84
CA TYR A 11 -12.56 1.58 0.79
C TYR A 11 -13.30 1.28 2.10
N ASP A 12 -13.76 2.32 2.79
CA ASP A 12 -14.60 2.26 4.00
C ASP A 12 -14.05 1.32 5.10
N LYS A 13 -12.75 1.47 5.39
CA LYS A 13 -12.02 0.55 6.27
C LYS A 13 -10.87 1.24 7.00
N GLU A 14 -10.57 0.81 8.23
CA GLU A 14 -9.37 1.25 8.94
C GLU A 14 -8.10 0.56 8.42
N LEU A 15 -6.94 1.18 8.64
CA LEU A 15 -5.65 0.64 8.18
C LEU A 15 -5.39 -0.79 8.70
N ILE A 16 -5.69 -1.03 9.97
CA ILE A 16 -5.44 -2.32 10.63
C ILE A 16 -6.39 -3.43 10.17
N ASP A 17 -7.54 -3.07 9.62
CA ASP A 17 -8.52 -4.03 9.13
C ASP A 17 -8.19 -4.50 7.70
N SER A 18 -7.26 -3.84 7.01
CA SER A 18 -6.79 -4.29 5.69
C SER A 18 -5.92 -5.54 5.84
N LYS A 19 -6.35 -6.61 5.17
CA LYS A 19 -5.60 -7.87 5.08
C LYS A 19 -4.27 -7.65 4.35
N THR A 20 -4.28 -6.82 3.32
CA THR A 20 -3.09 -6.44 2.56
C THR A 20 -2.07 -5.71 3.43
N LEU A 21 -2.48 -4.65 4.14
CA LEU A 21 -1.55 -3.91 4.99
C LEU A 21 -1.01 -4.76 6.14
N THR A 22 -1.88 -5.57 6.77
CA THR A 22 -1.47 -6.46 7.85
C THR A 22 -0.49 -7.53 7.36
N SER A 23 -0.72 -8.12 6.18
CA SER A 23 0.22 -9.09 5.60
C SER A 23 1.55 -8.45 5.18
N LEU A 24 1.54 -7.20 4.68
CA LEU A 24 2.75 -6.43 4.37
C LEU A 24 3.61 -6.16 5.60
N VAL A 25 3.00 -5.74 6.72
CA VAL A 25 3.71 -5.51 7.99
C VAL A 25 4.39 -6.78 8.48
N ASN A 26 3.71 -7.93 8.36
CA ASN A 26 4.19 -9.22 8.83
C ASN A 26 5.10 -9.97 7.84
N PHE A 27 5.35 -9.41 6.65
CA PHE A 27 6.13 -10.07 5.62
C PHE A 27 7.62 -10.07 5.99
N ASP A 28 8.39 -11.13 5.74
CA ASP A 28 9.83 -11.19 6.12
C ASP A 28 10.77 -10.45 5.13
N PHE A 29 10.32 -9.34 4.55
CA PHE A 29 11.12 -8.52 3.61
C PHE A 29 10.81 -7.03 3.74
N ASN A 30 11.83 -6.17 3.70
CA ASN A 30 11.63 -4.71 3.77
C ASN A 30 11.47 -4.10 2.38
N PHE A 31 10.51 -3.20 2.24
CA PHE A 31 10.11 -2.62 0.96
C PHE A 31 10.59 -1.18 0.81
N ASN A 32 10.55 -0.65 -0.42
CA ASN A 32 10.96 0.73 -0.70
C ASN A 32 9.84 1.73 -0.39
N SER A 33 8.74 1.69 -1.16
CA SER A 33 7.71 2.72 -1.13
C SER A 33 6.32 2.11 -1.03
N LEU A 34 5.51 2.65 -0.13
CA LEU A 34 4.10 2.34 0.02
C LEU A 34 3.26 3.61 -0.16
N VAL A 35 2.24 3.52 -1.01
CA VAL A 35 1.15 4.48 -1.08
C VAL A 35 -0.13 3.78 -0.63
N ILE A 36 -0.75 4.31 0.41
CA ILE A 36 -2.07 3.88 0.87
C ILE A 36 -3.07 4.92 0.39
N TYR A 37 -4.03 4.50 -0.42
CA TYR A 37 -5.01 5.39 -1.02
C TYR A 37 -6.39 5.04 -0.50
N ASN A 38 -6.93 5.86 0.40
CA ASN A 38 -8.31 5.77 0.81
C ASN A 38 -9.21 6.37 -0.27
N ASN A 39 -10.04 5.53 -0.87
CA ASN A 39 -11.05 5.88 -1.84
C ASN A 39 -12.48 5.78 -1.26
N GLY A 40 -12.58 5.64 0.06
CA GLY A 40 -13.83 5.52 0.80
C GLY A 40 -14.44 6.86 1.22
N PRO A 41 -15.69 6.86 1.70
CA PRO A 41 -16.43 8.08 2.02
C PRO A 41 -15.99 8.78 3.30
N VAL A 42 -15.12 8.16 4.11
CA VAL A 42 -14.68 8.66 5.43
C VAL A 42 -13.17 8.74 5.47
N ASN A 43 -12.62 9.76 6.13
CA ASN A 43 -11.17 9.85 6.35
C ASN A 43 -10.67 8.65 7.17
N LEU A 44 -9.49 8.15 6.82
CA LEU A 44 -8.85 7.11 7.61
C LEU A 44 -8.57 7.60 9.03
N ALA A 45 -9.03 6.82 10.01
CA ALA A 45 -8.58 6.96 11.38
C ALA A 45 -7.10 6.54 11.46
N VAL A 46 -6.26 7.38 12.06
CA VAL A 46 -4.83 7.11 12.21
C VAL A 46 -4.61 6.36 13.51
N ASN A 47 -4.34 5.06 13.42
CA ASN A 47 -3.78 4.29 14.52
C ASN A 47 -2.25 4.43 14.49
N GLU A 48 -1.68 5.23 15.39
CA GLU A 48 -0.24 5.53 15.42
C GLU A 48 0.63 4.27 15.53
N GLN A 49 0.21 3.29 16.32
CA GLN A 49 0.97 2.05 16.50
C GLN A 49 1.06 1.26 15.19
N PHE A 50 -0.04 1.14 14.45
CA PHE A 50 -0.04 0.46 13.15
C PHE A 50 0.69 1.26 12.07
N VAL A 51 0.58 2.58 12.10
CA VAL A 51 1.33 3.43 11.16
C VAL A 51 2.83 3.33 11.40
N ASN A 52 3.27 3.24 12.65
CA ASN A 52 4.69 3.03 12.98
C ASN A 52 5.23 1.70 12.45
N SER A 53 4.45 0.61 12.54
CA SER A 53 4.89 -0.68 11.98
C SER A 53 5.03 -0.65 10.45
N LEU A 54 4.25 0.18 9.75
CA LEU A 54 4.46 0.43 8.32
C LEU A 54 5.76 1.20 8.07
N TYR A 55 6.08 2.21 8.88
CA TYR A 55 7.35 2.95 8.76
C TYR A 55 8.59 2.10 9.09
N ASP A 56 8.46 1.11 9.98
CA ASP A 56 9.53 0.14 10.24
C ASP A 56 9.78 -0.78 9.03
N LYS A 57 8.75 -0.95 8.18
CA LYS A 57 8.77 -1.89 7.05
C LYS A 57 9.13 -1.27 5.71
N PHE A 58 8.77 0.00 5.52
CA PHE A 58 8.93 0.73 4.28
C PHE A 58 9.85 1.94 4.48
N LYS A 59 10.74 2.20 3.53
CA LYS A 59 11.56 3.43 3.55
C LYS A 59 10.71 4.69 3.41
N SER A 60 9.55 4.58 2.76
CA SER A 60 8.60 5.67 2.58
C SER A 60 7.18 5.16 2.60
N VAL A 61 6.31 5.83 3.36
CA VAL A 61 4.86 5.60 3.41
C VAL A 61 4.16 6.92 3.12
N LYS A 62 3.24 6.93 2.15
CA LYS A 62 2.37 8.06 1.82
C LYS A 62 0.91 7.61 2.01
N ILE A 63 0.15 8.36 2.79
CA ILE A 63 -1.29 8.13 2.97
C ILE A 63 -2.04 9.25 2.25
N VAL A 64 -2.93 8.88 1.34
CA VAL A 64 -3.78 9.79 0.57
C VAL A 64 -5.23 9.52 0.94
N ASN A 65 -5.97 10.56 1.35
CA ASN A 65 -7.41 10.49 1.60
C ASN A 65 -8.16 11.18 0.45
N ASP A 66 -8.91 10.41 -0.33
CA ASP A 66 -9.82 10.90 -1.36
C ASP A 66 -11.25 10.41 -1.08
N LEU A 67 -12.10 11.34 -0.65
CA LEU A 67 -13.49 11.04 -0.29
C LEU A 67 -14.45 11.06 -1.48
N ASN A 68 -13.94 11.26 -2.70
CA ASN A 68 -14.76 11.41 -3.90
C ASN A 68 -15.10 10.07 -4.57
N ASN A 69 -14.60 8.95 -4.06
CA ASN A 69 -14.68 7.64 -4.73
C ASN A 69 -14.22 7.74 -6.19
N SER A 70 -12.97 8.19 -6.36
CA SER A 70 -12.34 8.34 -7.68
C SER A 70 -12.31 7.00 -8.43
N PRO A 71 -12.45 7.00 -9.77
CA PRO A 71 -12.27 5.79 -10.56
C PRO A 71 -10.87 5.19 -10.32
N LEU A 72 -10.80 3.88 -10.07
CA LEU A 72 -9.54 3.18 -9.79
C LEU A 72 -8.49 3.40 -10.88
N SER A 73 -8.89 3.43 -12.15
CA SER A 73 -7.99 3.70 -13.27
C SER A 73 -7.28 5.06 -13.16
N LYS A 74 -7.95 6.09 -12.62
CA LYS A 74 -7.35 7.40 -12.38
C LYS A 74 -6.32 7.33 -11.26
N ILE A 75 -6.64 6.61 -10.18
CA ILE A 75 -5.73 6.39 -9.04
C ILE A 75 -4.47 5.67 -9.51
N TYR A 76 -4.61 4.61 -10.29
CA TYR A 76 -3.49 3.81 -10.80
C TYR A 76 -2.59 4.61 -11.73
N ASN A 77 -3.17 5.33 -12.69
CA ASN A 77 -2.40 6.15 -13.62
C ASN A 77 -1.64 7.27 -12.89
N ASN A 78 -2.27 7.92 -11.91
CA ASN A 78 -1.61 8.94 -11.09
C ASN A 78 -0.43 8.34 -10.32
N PHE A 79 -0.64 7.22 -9.63
CA PHE A 79 0.41 6.51 -8.89
C PHE A 79 1.61 6.15 -9.76
N ILE A 80 1.37 5.59 -10.95
CA ILE A 80 2.44 5.22 -11.90
C ILE A 80 3.17 6.47 -12.43
N SER A 81 2.45 7.58 -12.64
CA SER A 81 3.05 8.80 -13.16
C SER A 81 3.88 9.60 -12.14
N GLU A 82 3.57 9.46 -10.84
CA GLU A 82 4.20 10.25 -9.76
C GLU A 82 5.51 9.65 -9.24
N ILE A 83 5.76 8.35 -9.44
CA ILE A 83 6.85 7.64 -8.78
C ILE A 83 7.66 6.86 -9.80
N GLU A 84 8.94 7.20 -9.98
CA GLU A 84 9.84 6.47 -10.88
C GLU A 84 10.47 5.26 -10.16
N VAL A 85 10.07 4.05 -10.57
CA VAL A 85 10.55 2.78 -10.01
C VAL A 85 10.72 1.70 -11.08
N SER A 86 11.41 0.60 -10.73
CA SER A 86 11.60 -0.55 -11.62
C SER A 86 10.35 -1.42 -11.76
N SER A 87 9.51 -1.44 -10.72
CA SER A 87 8.30 -2.26 -10.71
C SER A 87 7.21 -1.61 -9.86
N TYR A 88 5.98 -1.67 -10.35
CA TYR A 88 4.78 -1.22 -9.66
C TYR A 88 3.97 -2.43 -9.24
N VAL A 89 3.48 -2.42 -8.00
CA VAL A 89 2.57 -3.42 -7.47
C VAL A 89 1.32 -2.69 -6.99
N ILE A 90 0.16 -3.06 -7.52
CA ILE A 90 -1.12 -2.45 -7.19
C ILE A 90 -1.99 -3.54 -6.60
N LEU A 91 -2.47 -3.32 -5.37
CA LEU A 91 -3.20 -4.30 -4.58
C LEU A 91 -4.50 -3.69 -4.08
N ASP A 92 -5.52 -4.54 -4.01
CA ASP A 92 -6.74 -4.25 -3.26
C ASP A 92 -6.51 -4.49 -1.76
N ASP A 93 -7.47 -4.17 -0.90
CA ASP A 93 -7.30 -4.23 0.55
C ASP A 93 -7.38 -5.66 1.16
N ASP A 94 -7.86 -6.63 0.38
CA ASP A 94 -8.16 -8.01 0.80
C ASP A 94 -7.14 -9.05 0.32
N THR A 95 -6.02 -8.61 -0.24
CA THR A 95 -4.93 -9.47 -0.70
C THR A 95 -4.09 -9.98 0.48
N GLU A 96 -3.74 -11.26 0.47
CA GLU A 96 -2.80 -11.84 1.43
C GLU A 96 -1.46 -12.10 0.74
N LEU A 97 -0.44 -11.31 1.07
CA LEU A 97 0.89 -11.58 0.57
C LEU A 97 1.51 -12.76 1.33
N ASN A 98 2.05 -13.70 0.58
CA ASN A 98 2.85 -14.79 1.11
C ASN A 98 4.21 -14.85 0.38
N PRO A 99 5.22 -15.55 0.93
CA PRO A 99 6.57 -15.56 0.37
C PRO A 99 6.67 -15.96 -1.10
N SER A 100 5.72 -16.74 -1.65
CA SER A 100 5.73 -17.14 -3.05
C SER A 100 5.34 -16.01 -4.03
N TYR A 101 4.71 -14.93 -3.55
CA TYR A 101 4.40 -13.75 -4.39
C TYR A 101 5.64 -12.95 -4.78
N ILE A 102 6.68 -13.03 -3.95
CA ILE A 102 7.93 -12.30 -4.14
C ILE A 102 9.03 -13.35 -4.25
N ASP A 103 8.95 -14.19 -5.28
CA ASP A 103 10.07 -15.06 -5.62
C ASP A 103 11.20 -14.19 -6.16
N MET A 104 12.17 -13.90 -5.28
CA MET A 104 13.39 -13.15 -5.61
C MET A 104 14.52 -14.04 -6.09
N SER A 105 14.23 -15.29 -6.51
CA SER A 105 15.23 -16.11 -7.18
C SER A 105 15.56 -15.52 -8.56
N VAL A 106 16.57 -14.65 -8.56
CA VAL A 106 17.39 -14.31 -9.73
C VAL A 106 18.59 -15.24 -9.74
#